data_AF-A0A120IEJ7-F1
#
_entry.id   AF-A0A120IEJ7-F1
#
_cell.length_a   1.000
_cell.length_b   1.000
_cell.length_c   1.000
_cell.angle_alpha   90.00
_cell.angle_beta   90.00
_cell.angle_gamma   90.00
#
_symmetry.space_group_name_H-M   'P 1'
#
loop_
_entity.id
_entity.type
_entity.pdbx_description
1 polymer ?
#
loop_
_entity_poly.entity_id
_entity_poly.type
_entity_poly.pdbx_seq_one_letter_code
_entity_poly.pdbx_strand_id
1 'polypeptide(L)'
;MKLIIAGGRNFTDYKKLCQICDQLLQDQTNIEIVSGAYYKGADKLGKQYAKEHNYPIKQFPANWKQYGKAAGPKRNKEMANYADSLIAFWDGKSKGTKNMIDLAEQVGLKVRIFNF
;
A
#
# COMPACT_ATOMS: atom_id res chain seq x y z
N MET A 1 -14.09 4.00 0.75
CA MET A 1 -12.85 3.94 -0.04
C MET A 1 -11.90 2.94 0.59
N LYS A 2 -11.45 1.98 -0.21
CA LYS A 2 -10.40 1.03 0.14
C LYS A 2 -9.08 1.54 -0.41
N LEU A 3 -8.16 1.88 0.48
CA LEU A 3 -6.90 2.53 0.14
C LEU A 3 -5.73 1.58 0.35
N ILE A 4 -4.98 1.31 -0.70
CA ILE A 4 -3.68 0.66 -0.57
C ILE A 4 -2.65 1.69 -0.09
N ILE A 5 -1.92 1.36 0.96
CA ILE A 5 -0.67 2.03 1.31
C ILE A 5 0.47 1.04 1.07
N ALA A 6 1.29 1.30 0.07
CA ALA A 6 2.39 0.44 -0.33
C ALA A 6 3.66 1.23 -0.60
N GLY A 7 4.81 0.56 -0.67
CA GLY A 7 6.06 1.25 -0.92
C GLY A 7 7.31 0.41 -0.71
N GLY A 8 8.46 1.07 -0.83
CA GLY A 8 9.76 0.45 -0.65
C GLY A 8 9.95 -0.11 0.77
N ARG A 9 10.70 -1.21 0.89
CA ARG A 9 11.00 -1.86 2.18
C ARG A 9 11.87 -1.00 3.11
N ASN A 10 12.60 -0.05 2.52
CA ASN A 10 13.49 0.88 3.20
C ASN A 10 12.82 2.23 3.51
N PHE A 11 11.54 2.41 3.15
CA PHE A 11 10.80 3.61 3.52
C PHE A 11 10.49 3.61 5.02
N THR A 12 11.10 4.53 5.77
CA THR A 12 10.99 4.61 7.23
C THR A 12 10.42 5.93 7.74
N ASP A 13 10.08 6.86 6.84
CA ASP A 13 9.60 8.19 7.20
C ASP A 13 8.09 8.17 7.52
N TYR A 14 7.77 7.81 8.76
CA TYR A 14 6.38 7.76 9.22
C TYR A 14 5.71 9.14 9.20
N LYS A 15 6.46 10.20 9.53
CA LYS A 15 5.92 11.56 9.56
C LYS A 15 5.43 11.98 8.17
N LYS A 16 6.24 11.74 7.13
CA LYS A 16 5.86 11.99 5.74
C LYS A 16 4.64 11.18 5.32
N LEU A 17 4.53 9.92 5.75
CA LEU A 17 3.36 9.09 5.48
C LEU A 17 2.10 9.70 6.08
N CYS A 18 2.11 10.06 7.37
CA CYS A 18 0.95 10.69 8.01
C CYS A 18 0.56 11.99 7.31
N GLN A 19 1.51 12.89 7.07
CA GLN A 19 1.24 14.16 6.38
C GLN A 19 0.54 13.98 5.04
N ILE A 20 1.01 13.03 4.23
CA ILE A 20 0.42 12.72 2.91
C ILE A 20 -0.95 12.09 3.06
N CYS A 21 -1.10 11.11 3.95
CA CYS A 21 -2.39 10.44 4.16
C CYS A 21 -3.42 11.41 4.70
N ASP A 22 -3.10 12.20 5.73
CA ASP A 22 -4.02 13.16 6.34
C ASP A 22 -4.50 14.19 5.31
N GLN A 23 -3.58 14.71 4.49
CA GLN A 23 -3.92 15.63 3.41
C GLN A 23 -4.86 15.00 2.37
N LEU A 24 -4.61 13.75 1.96
CA LEU A 24 -5.41 13.08 0.93
C LEU A 24 -6.74 12.53 1.46
N LEU A 25 -6.85 12.33 2.77
CA LEU A 25 -7.99 11.70 3.43
C LEU A 25 -8.87 12.68 4.20
N GLN A 26 -8.50 13.96 4.31
CA GLN A 26 -9.23 14.99 5.06
C GLN A 26 -10.74 15.04 4.74
N ASP A 27 -11.12 14.78 3.49
CA ASP A 27 -12.52 14.86 3.00
C ASP A 27 -13.18 13.48 2.87
N GLN A 28 -12.55 12.41 3.39
CA GLN A 28 -13.00 11.03 3.23
C GLN A 28 -13.55 10.50 4.56
N THR A 29 -14.78 9.97 4.54
CA THR A 29 -15.51 9.58 5.77
C THR A 29 -15.60 8.08 6.02
N ASN A 30 -15.32 7.24 5.02
CA ASN A 30 -15.38 5.78 5.15
C ASN A 30 -14.15 5.15 4.50
N ILE A 31 -13.08 4.97 5.27
CA ILE A 31 -11.78 4.51 4.80
C ILE A 31 -11.49 3.12 5.37
N GLU A 32 -11.07 2.20 4.51
CA GLU A 32 -10.42 0.94 4.89
C GLU A 32 -9.01 0.92 4.32
N ILE A 33 -8.01 0.61 5.15
CA ILE A 33 -6.63 0.45 4.70
C ILE A 33 -6.40 -0.97 4.19
N VAL A 34 -5.78 -1.08 3.02
CA VAL A 34 -5.41 -2.33 2.38
C VAL A 34 -3.88 -2.48 2.43
N SER A 35 -3.40 -3.57 3.03
CA SER A 35 -1.96 -3.80 3.27
C SER A 35 -1.52 -5.18 2.78
N GLY A 36 -0.26 -5.27 2.35
CA GLY A 36 0.40 -6.53 2.00
C GLY A 36 0.88 -7.37 3.17
N ALA A 37 0.58 -6.96 4.40
CA ALA A 37 1.08 -7.52 5.64
C ALA A 37 2.60 -7.68 5.70
N TYR A 38 3.37 -6.82 5.03
CA TYR A 38 4.83 -6.87 5.13
C TYR A 38 5.32 -6.15 6.40
N TYR A 39 6.31 -6.74 7.07
CA TYR A 39 6.73 -6.31 8.40
C TYR A 39 7.68 -5.09 8.41
N LYS A 40 8.02 -4.53 7.24
CA LYS A 40 8.95 -3.41 7.04
C LYS A 40 8.39 -2.42 6.02
N GLY A 41 9.01 -1.24 5.96
CA GLY A 41 8.71 -0.23 4.95
C GLY A 41 7.34 0.39 5.09
N ALA A 42 6.84 0.94 3.98
CA ALA A 42 5.52 1.57 3.91
C ALA A 42 4.37 0.65 4.34
N ASP A 43 4.48 -0.65 4.15
CA ASP A 43 3.43 -1.61 4.55
C ASP A 43 3.28 -1.68 6.08
N LYS A 44 4.41 -1.70 6.81
CA LYS A 44 4.43 -1.62 8.28
C LYS A 44 3.87 -0.27 8.75
N LEU A 45 4.30 0.82 8.12
CA LEU A 45 3.89 2.17 8.50
C LEU A 45 2.42 2.44 8.19
N GLY A 46 1.89 1.94 7.07
CA GLY A 46 0.46 2.03 6.74
C GLY A 46 -0.42 1.26 7.74
N LYS A 47 0.05 0.10 8.23
CA LYS A 47 -0.62 -0.61 9.32
C LYS A 47 -0.65 0.21 10.62
N GLN A 48 0.45 0.88 10.94
CA GLN A 48 0.54 1.75 12.10
C GLN A 48 -0.43 2.94 11.96
N TYR A 49 -0.42 3.60 10.80
CA TYR A 49 -1.33 4.70 10.47
C TYR A 49 -2.79 4.30 10.63
N ALA A 50 -3.18 3.14 10.08
CA ALA A 50 -4.53 2.60 10.20
C ALA A 50 -4.94 2.42 11.68
N LYS A 51 -4.03 1.87 12.49
CA LYS A 51 -4.28 1.65 13.92
C LYS A 51 -4.46 2.96 14.69
N GLU A 52 -3.62 3.95 14.44
CA GLU A 52 -3.67 5.24 15.14
C GLU A 52 -4.93 6.05 14.79
N HIS A 53 -5.45 5.90 13.57
CA HIS A 53 -6.66 6.59 13.10
C HIS A 53 -7.94 5.75 13.24
N ASN A 54 -7.86 4.57 13.84
CA ASN A 54 -8.98 3.61 13.97
C ASN A 54 -9.61 3.21 12.62
N TYR A 55 -8.82 3.16 11.55
CA TYR A 55 -9.30 2.65 10.27
C TYR A 55 -9.32 1.11 10.27
N PRO A 56 -10.43 0.50 9.77
CA PRO A 56 -10.44 -0.91 9.43
C PRO A 56 -9.25 -1.27 8.51
N ILE A 57 -8.73 -2.47 8.67
CA ILE A 57 -7.59 -2.94 7.87
C ILE A 57 -7.83 -4.32 7.26
N LYS A 58 -7.70 -4.38 5.93
CA LYS A 58 -7.69 -5.64 5.18
C LYS A 58 -6.25 -6.00 4.79
N GLN A 59 -5.80 -7.17 5.24
CA GLN A 59 -4.46 -7.67 4.97
C GLN A 59 -4.45 -8.79 3.93
N PHE A 60 -3.50 -8.71 3.01
CA PHE A 60 -3.23 -9.70 1.98
C PHE A 60 -1.78 -10.19 2.16
N PRO A 61 -1.50 -11.19 3.01
CA PRO A 61 -0.16 -11.73 3.19
C PRO A 61 0.27 -12.52 1.96
N ALA A 62 1.52 -12.34 1.52
CA ALA A 62 2.07 -13.11 0.41
C ALA A 62 2.36 -14.57 0.82
N ASN A 63 1.79 -15.54 0.10
CA ASN A 63 2.02 -16.97 0.35
C ASN A 63 3.32 -17.47 -0.30
N TRP A 64 4.45 -17.17 0.35
CA TRP A 64 5.79 -17.55 -0.12
C TRP A 64 6.00 -19.06 -0.19
N LYS A 65 5.39 -19.84 0.74
CA LYS A 65 5.53 -21.30 0.78
C LYS A 65 4.95 -21.95 -0.49
N GLN A 66 3.82 -21.44 -0.97
CA GLN A 66 3.15 -22.00 -2.14
C GLN A 66 3.69 -21.45 -3.47
N TYR A 67 3.99 -20.15 -3.55
CA TYR A 67 4.24 -19.50 -4.84
C TYR A 67 5.67 -18.97 -5.01
N GLY A 68 6.53 -19.12 -4.01
CA GLY A 68 7.91 -18.63 -4.05
C GLY A 68 7.98 -17.15 -4.46
N LYS A 69 8.83 -16.83 -5.44
CA LYS A 69 9.02 -15.44 -5.93
C LYS A 69 7.73 -14.81 -6.50
N ALA A 70 6.78 -15.61 -6.97
CA ALA A 70 5.52 -15.11 -7.51
C ALA A 70 4.50 -14.71 -6.44
N ALA A 71 4.75 -15.04 -5.17
CA ALA A 71 3.83 -14.72 -4.06
C ALA A 71 3.58 -13.21 -3.91
N GLY A 72 4.63 -12.39 -4.06
CA GLY A 72 4.52 -10.93 -4.00
C GLY A 72 3.61 -10.36 -5.09
N PRO A 73 3.91 -10.59 -6.38
CA PRO A 73 3.07 -10.13 -7.48
C PRO A 73 1.62 -10.65 -7.44
N LYS A 74 1.39 -11.91 -7.06
CA LYS A 74 0.03 -12.47 -6.91
C LYS A 74 -0.76 -11.71 -5.86
N ARG A 75 -0.17 -11.51 -4.68
CA ARG A 75 -0.74 -10.71 -3.60
C ARG A 75 -1.01 -9.27 -4.04
N ASN A 76 -0.08 -8.63 -4.76
CA ASN A 76 -0.28 -7.27 -5.27
C ASN A 76 -1.51 -7.20 -6.20
N LYS A 77 -1.70 -8.22 -7.06
CA LYS A 77 -2.86 -8.31 -7.95
C LYS A 77 -4.17 -8.46 -7.17
N GLU A 78 -4.18 -9.27 -6.11
CA GLU A 78 -5.34 -9.42 -5.23
C GLU A 78 -5.71 -8.09 -4.56
N MET A 79 -4.71 -7.35 -4.05
CA MET A 79 -4.93 -6.02 -3.49
C MET A 79 -5.45 -5.01 -4.53
N ALA A 80 -4.85 -4.97 -5.72
CA ALA A 80 -5.25 -4.07 -6.81
C ALA A 80 -6.72 -4.28 -7.20
N ASN A 81 -7.14 -5.54 -7.34
CA ASN A 81 -8.52 -5.89 -7.68
C ASN A 81 -9.52 -5.57 -6.55
N TYR A 82 -9.06 -5.44 -5.31
CA TYR A 82 -9.92 -5.22 -4.14
C TYR A 82 -10.13 -3.74 -3.82
N ALA A 83 -9.11 -2.91 -4.07
CA ALA A 83 -9.06 -1.53 -3.61
C ALA A 83 -9.64 -0.51 -4.61
N ASP A 84 -9.81 0.72 -4.16
CA ASP A 84 -10.29 1.85 -4.99
C ASP A 84 -9.14 2.84 -5.34
N SER A 85 -8.12 2.89 -4.49
CA SER A 85 -7.01 3.86 -4.59
C SER A 85 -5.68 3.28 -4.10
N LEU A 86 -4.57 3.87 -4.54
CA LEU A 86 -3.20 3.54 -4.12
C LEU A 86 -2.42 4.81 -3.75
N ILE A 87 -1.81 4.82 -2.57
CA ILE A 87 -0.68 5.68 -2.23
C ILE A 87 0.59 4.82 -2.21
N ALA A 88 1.53 5.15 -3.09
CA ALA A 88 2.80 4.43 -3.25
C ALA A 88 4.00 5.31 -2.86
N PHE A 89 4.77 4.87 -1.87
CA PHE A 89 6.05 5.46 -1.49
C PHE A 89 7.19 4.73 -2.23
N TRP A 90 7.76 5.33 -3.26
CA TRP A 90 8.67 4.65 -4.18
C TRP A 90 10.06 5.30 -4.25
N ASP A 91 11.11 4.50 -4.27
CA ASP A 91 12.50 4.92 -4.42
C ASP A 91 12.95 4.98 -5.90
N GLY A 92 12.02 4.82 -6.84
CA GLY A 92 12.29 4.69 -8.28
C GLY A 92 12.94 3.37 -8.71
N LYS A 93 13.26 2.46 -7.76
CA LYS A 93 14.06 1.24 -8.03
C LYS A 93 13.39 -0.06 -7.58
N SER A 94 12.56 -0.01 -6.55
CA SER A 94 11.87 -1.16 -5.95
C SER A 94 10.95 -1.81 -6.99
N LYS A 95 11.37 -2.98 -7.49
CA LYS A 95 10.59 -3.78 -8.44
C LYS A 95 9.22 -4.19 -7.90
N GLY A 96 9.15 -4.46 -6.58
CA GLY A 96 7.90 -4.85 -5.93
C GLY A 96 6.90 -3.70 -5.84
N THR A 97 7.37 -2.48 -5.58
CA THR A 97 6.54 -1.28 -5.55
C THR A 97 6.12 -0.89 -6.96
N LYS A 98 7.05 -0.93 -7.93
CA LYS A 98 6.72 -0.73 -9.35
C LYS A 98 5.62 -1.68 -9.81
N ASN A 99 5.74 -2.97 -9.52
CA ASN A 99 4.70 -3.94 -9.86
C ASN A 99 3.32 -3.62 -9.25
N MET A 100 3.27 -3.08 -8.03
CA MET A 100 2.00 -2.65 -7.41
C MET A 100 1.42 -1.43 -8.14
N ILE A 101 2.26 -0.46 -8.52
CA ILE A 101 1.86 0.73 -9.29
C ILE A 101 1.31 0.29 -10.66
N ASP A 102 2.08 -0.50 -11.41
CA ASP A 102 1.70 -0.99 -12.75
C ASP A 102 0.34 -1.72 -12.71
N LEU A 103 0.13 -2.58 -11.70
CA LEU A 103 -1.13 -3.31 -11.53
C LEU A 103 -2.29 -2.37 -11.19
N ALA A 104 -2.08 -1.40 -10.30
CA ALA A 104 -3.10 -0.44 -9.91
C ALA A 104 -3.55 0.43 -11.10
N GLU A 105 -2.60 0.91 -11.91
CA GLU A 105 -2.89 1.66 -13.14
C GLU A 105 -3.67 0.80 -14.14
N GLN A 106 -3.25 -0.47 -14.32
CA GLN A 106 -3.92 -1.40 -15.23
C GLN A 106 -5.40 -1.62 -14.89
N VAL A 107 -5.75 -1.65 -13.60
CA VAL A 107 -7.14 -1.86 -13.15
C VAL A 107 -7.89 -0.55 -12.88
N GLY A 108 -7.30 0.61 -13.18
CA GLY A 108 -7.95 1.91 -13.10
C GLY A 108 -8.06 2.52 -11.70
N LEU A 109 -7.18 2.14 -10.76
CA LEU A 109 -7.13 2.74 -9.43
C LEU A 109 -6.70 4.21 -9.50
N LYS A 110 -7.14 5.01 -8.53
CA LYS A 110 -6.56 6.36 -8.31
C LYS A 110 -5.17 6.21 -7.69
N VAL A 111 -4.12 6.43 -8.47
CA VAL A 111 -2.73 6.26 -8.05
C VAL A 111 -2.07 7.59 -7.68
N ARG A 112 -1.44 7.64 -6.49
CA ARG A 112 -0.57 8.73 -6.03
C ARG A 112 0.80 8.17 -5.68
N ILE A 113 1.85 8.69 -6.33
CA ILE A 113 3.22 8.23 -6.15
C ILE A 113 4.03 9.33 -5.47
N PHE A 114 4.73 8.98 -4.39
CA PHE A 114 5.60 9.88 -3.65
C PHE A 114 7.01 9.30 -3.60
N ASN A 115 7.96 10.04 -4.15
CA ASN A 115 9.36 9.62 -4.16
C ASN A 115 10.05 9.87 -2.81
N PHE A 116 11.00 9.02 -2.45
CA PHE A 116 11.86 9.17 -1.27
C PHE A 116 13.29 8.66 -1.52
#